data_AF-W1W9Z0-F1
#
_entry.id   AF-W1W9Z0-F1
#
_cell.length_a   1.000
_cell.length_b   1.000
_cell.length_c   1.000
_cell.angle_alpha   90.00
_cell.angle_beta   90.00
_cell.angle_gamma   90.00
#
_symmetry.space_group_name_H-M   'P 1'
#
loop_
_entity.id
_entity.type
_entity.pdbx_description
1 polymer ?
#
loop_
_entity_poly.entity_id
_entity_poly.type
_entity_poly.pdbx_seq_one_letter_code
_entity_poly.pdbx_strand_id
1 'polypeptide(L)'
;MCQRRWTTNSEDSETKAVVMIGEIGGTAEEEAAQWIKENMNKPVVGFIGGQTAPPGKRMGHAGAIISGGKGTASEKIKTLNDCGVETADTPSEIGTTLIDAAKKAGIYEELLTIKK
;
A
#
# COMPACT_ATOMS: atom_id res chain seq x y z
N MET A 1 -2.59 10.71 -10.41
CA MET A 1 -2.98 11.33 -9.12
C MET A 1 -2.23 10.77 -7.91
N CYS A 2 -1.62 9.57 -7.99
CA CYS A 2 -0.90 8.93 -6.89
C CYS A 2 0.33 9.73 -6.41
N GLN A 3 1.29 10.02 -7.30
CA GLN A 3 2.63 10.58 -6.95
C GLN A 3 2.61 11.90 -6.15
N ARG A 4 1.71 12.85 -6.45
CA ARG A 4 1.71 14.18 -5.80
C ARG A 4 1.32 14.17 -4.31
N ARG A 5 0.70 13.10 -3.81
CA ARG A 5 0.25 13.01 -2.40
C ARG A 5 1.26 12.29 -1.51
N TRP A 6 2.16 11.49 -2.12
CA TRP A 6 3.23 10.79 -1.40
C TRP A 6 4.29 11.72 -0.86
N THR A 7 4.67 12.74 -1.63
CA THR A 7 5.64 13.77 -1.21
C THR A 7 5.17 14.53 0.03
N THR A 8 3.89 14.90 0.08
CA THR A 8 3.32 15.59 1.25
C THR A 8 3.38 14.70 2.50
N ASN A 9 3.01 13.43 2.38
CA ASN A 9 3.04 12.50 3.51
C ASN A 9 4.47 12.17 3.96
N SER A 10 5.47 12.18 3.06
CA SER A 10 6.87 12.00 3.46
C SER A 10 7.40 13.19 4.25
N GLU A 11 7.01 14.42 3.89
CA GLU A 11 7.52 15.65 4.50
C GLU A 11 6.78 16.06 5.79
N ASP A 12 5.54 15.60 5.98
CA ASP A 12 4.74 15.93 7.15
C ASP A 12 5.22 15.23 8.43
N SER A 13 5.79 15.98 9.38
CA SER A 13 6.26 15.44 10.66
C SER A 13 5.19 14.80 11.55
N GLU A 14 3.90 15.16 11.37
CA GLU A 14 2.79 14.58 12.14
C GLU A 14 2.41 13.18 11.62
N THR A 15 2.62 12.93 10.32
CA THR A 15 2.43 11.61 9.72
C THR A 15 3.55 10.66 10.15
N LYS A 16 3.20 9.66 10.96
CA LYS A 16 4.14 8.65 11.48
C LYS A 16 4.21 7.37 10.64
N ALA A 17 3.12 7.00 10.00
CA ALA A 17 3.03 5.83 9.13
C ALA A 17 1.99 6.07 8.04
N VAL A 18 2.09 5.34 6.92
CA VAL A 18 1.20 5.50 5.77
C VAL A 18 0.56 4.15 5.42
N VAL A 19 -0.75 4.19 5.13
CA VAL A 19 -1.48 3.05 4.58
C VAL A 19 -1.79 3.35 3.11
N MET A 20 -1.31 2.49 2.22
CA MET A 20 -1.61 2.51 0.80
C MET A 20 -2.77 1.56 0.50
N ILE A 21 -3.84 2.07 -0.10
CA ILE A 21 -4.97 1.25 -0.55
C ILE A 21 -5.04 1.39 -2.07
N GLY A 22 -4.84 0.29 -2.77
CA GLY A 22 -4.91 0.18 -4.22
C GLY A 22 -5.97 -0.82 -4.68
N GLU A 23 -6.17 -0.89 -5.99
CA GLU A 23 -7.07 -1.86 -6.63
C GLU A 23 -6.36 -2.57 -7.80
N ILE A 24 -6.96 -3.65 -8.29
CA ILE A 24 -6.50 -4.28 -9.54
C ILE A 24 -6.61 -3.34 -10.74
N GLY A 25 -5.74 -3.53 -11.74
CA GLY A 25 -5.71 -2.72 -12.96
C GLY A 25 -4.71 -1.56 -12.91
N GLY A 26 -4.19 -1.17 -14.08
CA GLY A 26 -3.16 -0.13 -14.21
C GLY A 26 -1.81 -0.54 -13.58
N THR A 27 -0.87 0.42 -13.48
CA THR A 27 0.50 0.24 -12.97
C THR A 27 0.85 1.20 -11.83
N ALA A 28 -0.14 1.92 -11.30
CA ALA A 28 0.08 3.05 -10.40
C ALA A 28 0.66 2.60 -9.05
N GLU A 29 0.26 1.44 -8.54
CA GLU A 29 0.75 0.85 -7.30
C GLU A 29 2.20 0.38 -7.43
N GLU A 30 2.58 -0.17 -8.59
CA GLU A 30 3.96 -0.57 -8.87
C GLU A 30 4.89 0.66 -8.94
N GLU A 31 4.47 1.73 -9.62
CA GLU A 31 5.19 3.00 -9.66
C GLU A 31 5.30 3.63 -8.27
N ALA A 32 4.22 3.54 -7.46
CA ALA A 32 4.24 4.01 -6.08
C ALA A 32 5.21 3.20 -5.22
N ALA A 33 5.26 1.87 -5.38
CA ALA A 33 6.18 0.99 -4.66
C ALA A 33 7.66 1.40 -4.90
N GLN A 34 8.02 1.65 -6.17
CA GLN A 34 9.36 2.11 -6.54
C GLN A 34 9.67 3.47 -5.91
N TRP A 35 8.72 4.41 -5.97
CA TRP A 35 8.89 5.72 -5.37
C TRP A 35 9.07 5.64 -3.85
N ILE A 36 8.27 4.81 -3.17
CA ILE A 36 8.34 4.60 -1.71
C ILE A 36 9.72 4.08 -1.33
N LYS A 37 10.25 3.10 -2.06
CA LYS A 37 11.58 2.53 -1.81
C LYS A 37 12.70 3.58 -1.84
N GLU A 38 12.60 4.54 -2.75
CA GLU A 38 13.64 5.54 -2.97
C GLU A 38 13.47 6.82 -2.13
N ASN A 39 12.24 7.18 -1.75
CA ASN A 39 11.92 8.50 -1.20
C ASN A 39 11.23 8.48 0.17
N MET A 40 10.67 7.35 0.60
CA MET A 40 9.89 7.28 1.84
C MET A 40 10.69 6.58 2.96
N ASN A 41 10.97 7.32 4.02
CA ASN A 41 11.66 6.79 5.21
C ASN A 41 10.69 6.29 6.31
N LYS A 42 9.40 6.52 6.11
CA LYS A 42 8.34 6.15 7.06
C LYS A 42 7.78 4.77 6.71
N PRO A 43 7.35 3.98 7.70
CA PRO A 43 6.73 2.69 7.41
C PRO A 43 5.46 2.88 6.57
N VAL A 44 5.40 2.13 5.47
CA VAL A 44 4.24 2.05 4.59
C VAL A 44 3.72 0.62 4.58
N VAL A 45 2.42 0.47 4.73
CA VAL A 45 1.72 -0.81 4.54
C VAL A 45 0.74 -0.69 3.38
N GLY A 46 0.53 -1.78 2.64
CA GLY A 46 -0.31 -1.82 1.45
C GLY A 46 -1.54 -2.71 1.62
N PHE A 47 -2.59 -2.44 0.85
CA PHE A 47 -3.69 -3.36 0.61
C PHE A 47 -4.13 -3.24 -0.85
N ILE A 48 -4.27 -4.38 -1.54
CA ILE A 48 -4.74 -4.41 -2.93
C ILE A 48 -6.11 -5.10 -2.95
N GLY A 49 -7.13 -4.30 -3.29
CA GLY A 49 -8.49 -4.80 -3.51
C GLY A 49 -8.63 -5.53 -4.84
N GLY A 50 -9.54 -6.52 -4.90
CA GLY A 50 -9.84 -7.24 -6.13
C GLY A 50 -9.00 -8.50 -6.38
N GLN A 51 -8.33 -9.05 -5.36
CA GLN A 51 -7.58 -10.31 -5.45
C GLN A 51 -8.42 -11.49 -5.97
N THR A 52 -9.72 -11.51 -5.65
CA THR A 52 -10.66 -12.55 -6.07
C THR A 52 -11.43 -12.20 -7.36
N ALA A 53 -11.02 -11.15 -8.07
CA ALA A 53 -11.73 -10.72 -9.27
C ALA A 53 -11.53 -11.72 -10.42
N PRO A 54 -12.60 -12.10 -11.13
CA PRO A 54 -12.48 -12.98 -12.29
C PRO A 54 -11.78 -12.27 -13.45
N PRO A 55 -10.94 -12.97 -14.23
CA PRO A 55 -10.24 -12.40 -15.36
C PRO A 55 -11.23 -11.88 -16.41
N GLY A 56 -10.90 -10.74 -17.04
CA GLY A 56 -11.72 -10.15 -18.10
C GLY A 56 -13.00 -9.46 -17.64
N LYS A 57 -13.27 -9.37 -16.33
CA LYS A 57 -14.35 -8.52 -15.80
C LYS A 57 -13.81 -7.18 -15.34
N ARG A 58 -14.51 -6.12 -15.78
CA ARG A 58 -14.35 -4.78 -15.25
C ARG A 58 -15.02 -4.72 -13.87
N MET A 59 -14.23 -4.44 -12.83
CA MET A 59 -14.71 -4.32 -11.46
C MET A 59 -14.89 -2.83 -11.14
N GLY A 60 -16.10 -2.28 -11.31
CA GLY A 60 -16.43 -0.93 -10.84
C GLY A 60 -15.66 0.22 -11.53
N HIS A 61 -14.67 0.81 -10.83
CA HIS A 61 -13.95 2.04 -11.24
C HIS A 61 -13.44 1.96 -12.70
N ALA A 62 -13.35 3.12 -13.35
CA ALA A 62 -13.01 3.21 -14.77
C ALA A 62 -11.66 2.58 -15.16
N GLY A 63 -10.74 2.37 -14.22
CA GLY A 63 -9.41 1.80 -14.43
C GLY A 63 -9.21 0.33 -14.04
N ALA A 64 -10.17 -0.30 -13.36
CA ALA A 64 -10.04 -1.67 -12.85
C ALA A 64 -10.34 -2.72 -13.93
N ILE A 65 -9.51 -2.74 -14.98
CA ILE A 65 -9.54 -3.70 -16.08
C ILE A 65 -8.22 -4.47 -16.06
N ILE A 66 -8.30 -5.78 -15.91
CA ILE A 66 -7.16 -6.68 -16.14
C ILE A 66 -7.07 -6.90 -17.66
N SER A 67 -6.29 -6.08 -18.36
CA SER A 67 -6.05 -6.22 -19.80
C SER A 67 -4.70 -6.88 -20.07
N GLY A 68 -4.69 -7.96 -20.85
CA GLY A 68 -3.46 -8.62 -21.30
C GLY A 68 -2.63 -9.32 -20.20
N GLY A 69 -3.25 -9.67 -19.06
CA GLY A 69 -2.57 -10.37 -17.97
C GLY A 69 -1.65 -9.49 -17.12
N LYS A 70 -1.63 -8.17 -17.34
CA LYS A 70 -0.87 -7.19 -16.55
C LYS A 70 -1.77 -6.47 -15.55
N GLY A 71 -1.22 -6.15 -14.38
CA GLY A 71 -1.96 -5.44 -13.31
C GLY A 71 -2.79 -6.39 -12.44
N THR A 72 -2.38 -7.65 -12.36
CA THR A 72 -2.96 -8.61 -11.41
C THR A 72 -2.66 -8.19 -9.97
N ALA A 73 -3.54 -8.53 -9.03
CA ALA A 73 -3.29 -8.22 -7.63
C ALA A 73 -1.98 -8.86 -7.13
N SER A 74 -1.69 -10.09 -7.57
CA SER A 74 -0.48 -10.82 -7.18
C SER A 74 0.81 -10.13 -7.62
N GLU A 75 0.87 -9.60 -8.86
CA GLU A 75 2.04 -8.84 -9.33
C GLU A 75 2.24 -7.54 -8.54
N LYS A 76 1.16 -6.81 -8.25
CA LYS A 76 1.21 -5.59 -7.43
C LYS A 76 1.69 -5.89 -6.02
N ILE A 77 1.12 -6.91 -5.39
CA ILE A 77 1.50 -7.39 -4.05
C ILE A 77 2.98 -7.77 -4.02
N LYS A 78 3.44 -8.52 -5.02
CA LYS A 78 4.85 -8.91 -5.12
C LYS A 78 5.76 -7.69 -5.23
N THR A 79 5.43 -6.75 -6.12
CA THR A 79 6.22 -5.53 -6.33
C THR A 79 6.29 -4.66 -5.08
N LEU A 80 5.18 -4.56 -4.34
CA LEU A 80 5.13 -3.83 -3.06
C LEU A 80 6.03 -4.48 -2.01
N ASN A 81 5.92 -5.79 -1.83
CA ASN A 81 6.77 -6.53 -0.88
C ASN A 81 8.26 -6.46 -1.27
N ASP A 82 8.59 -6.55 -2.56
CA ASP A 82 9.98 -6.39 -3.07
C ASP A 82 10.54 -4.96 -2.82
N CYS A 83 9.66 -3.98 -2.63
CA CYS A 83 10.01 -2.61 -2.28
C CYS A 83 9.98 -2.32 -0.77
N GLY A 84 9.70 -3.33 0.07
CA GLY A 84 9.64 -3.19 1.52
C GLY A 84 8.30 -2.69 2.06
N VAL A 85 7.25 -2.71 1.24
CA VAL A 85 5.87 -2.37 1.66
C VAL A 85 5.13 -3.66 2.00
N GLU A 86 4.87 -3.89 3.28
CA GLU A 86 4.12 -5.06 3.74
C GLU A 86 2.65 -4.93 3.35
N THR A 87 2.12 -5.94 2.66
CA THR A 87 0.73 -5.95 2.19
C THR A 87 -0.16 -6.80 3.08
N ALA A 88 -1.30 -6.24 3.50
CA ALA A 88 -2.36 -7.00 4.16
C ALA A 88 -3.14 -7.84 3.14
N ASP A 89 -3.49 -9.08 3.52
CA ASP A 89 -4.27 -9.98 2.66
C ASP A 89 -5.75 -9.56 2.64
N THR A 90 -6.28 -9.11 3.78
CA THR A 90 -7.65 -8.64 3.93
C THR A 90 -7.76 -7.22 4.51
N PRO A 91 -8.87 -6.48 4.26
CA PRO A 91 -9.06 -5.16 4.85
C PRO A 91 -9.00 -5.14 6.37
N SER A 92 -9.45 -6.23 7.01
CA SER A 92 -9.44 -6.39 8.48
C SER A 92 -8.04 -6.51 9.06
N GLU A 93 -7.05 -6.95 8.26
CA GLU A 93 -5.66 -7.14 8.69
C GLU A 93 -4.80 -5.91 8.44
N ILE A 94 -5.32 -4.84 7.82
CA ILE A 94 -4.56 -3.60 7.61
C ILE A 94 -4.04 -3.05 8.93
N GLY A 95 -4.89 -3.05 9.98
CA GLY A 95 -4.51 -2.53 11.30
C GLY A 95 -3.42 -3.36 11.96
N THR A 96 -3.51 -4.69 11.91
CA THR A 96 -2.49 -5.59 12.49
C THR A 96 -1.18 -5.49 11.72
N THR A 97 -1.24 -5.44 10.39
CA THR A 97 -0.07 -5.26 9.51
C THR A 97 0.65 -3.94 9.80
N LEU A 98 -0.12 -2.85 9.99
CA LEU A 98 0.44 -1.55 10.36
C LEU A 98 1.15 -1.59 11.72
N ILE A 99 0.55 -2.25 12.70
CA ILE A 99 1.15 -2.40 14.04
C ILE A 99 2.47 -3.16 13.95
N ASP A 100 2.53 -4.23 13.16
CA ASP A 100 3.74 -5.04 13.03
C ASP A 100 4.84 -4.29 12.26
N ALA A 101 4.50 -3.57 11.19
CA ALA A 101 5.41 -2.66 10.51
C ALA A 101 5.92 -1.55 11.44
N ALA A 102 5.05 -0.98 12.27
CA ALA A 102 5.42 0.05 13.24
C ALA A 102 6.35 -0.47 14.35
N LYS A 103 6.15 -1.70 14.82
CA LYS A 103 7.06 -2.36 15.77
C LYS A 103 8.44 -2.60 15.15
N LYS A 104 8.49 -3.07 13.89
CA LYS A 104 9.75 -3.27 13.15
C LYS A 104 10.50 -1.95 12.94
N ALA A 105 9.78 -0.87 12.68
CA ALA A 105 10.34 0.47 12.57
C ALA A 105 10.66 1.14 13.92
N GLY A 106 10.31 0.52 15.05
CA GLY A 106 10.56 1.06 16.40
C GLY A 106 9.66 2.24 16.80
N ILE A 107 8.62 2.56 16.03
CA ILE A 107 7.73 3.72 16.26
C ILE A 107 6.41 3.35 16.95
N TYR A 108 6.24 2.09 17.37
CA TYR A 108 4.99 1.60 17.94
C TYR A 108 4.50 2.42 19.14
N GLU A 109 5.42 2.82 20.03
CA GLU A 109 5.07 3.61 21.22
C GLU A 109 4.59 5.03 20.87
N GLU A 110 5.07 5.60 19.76
CA GLU A 110 4.64 6.92 19.28
C GLU A 110 3.22 6.89 18.71
N LEU A 111 2.76 5.74 18.21
CA LEU A 111 1.42 5.58 17.65
C LEU A 111 0.34 5.36 18.71
N LEU A 112 0.72 5.06 19.96
CA LEU A 112 -0.25 4.85 21.04
C LEU A 112 -0.86 6.18 21.48
N THR A 113 -2.14 6.35 21.19
CA THR A 113 -2.92 7.53 21.63
C THR A 113 -3.21 7.52 23.13
N ILE A 114 -3.18 6.35 23.77
CA ILE A 114 -3.29 6.21 25.23
C ILE A 114 -1.92 5.78 25.75
N LYS A 115 -1.21 6.72 26.38
CA LYS A 115 0.03 6.44 27.10
C LYS A 115 -0.34 5.77 28.43
N LYS A 116 0.23 4.60 28.70
CA LYS A 116 0.11 3.95 30.02
C LYS A 116 0.89 4.72 31.08
#